data_AF-Q2K2E9-F1
#
_entry.id   AF-Q2K2E9-F1
#
_cell.length_a   1.000
_cell.length_b   1.000
_cell.length_c   1.000
_cell.angle_alpha   90.00
_cell.angle_beta   90.00
_cell.angle_gamma   90.00
#
_symmetry.space_group_name_H-M   'P 1'
#
loop_
_entity.id
_entity.type
_entity.pdbx_description
1 polymer ?
#
loop_
_entity_poly.entity_id
_entity_poly.type
_entity_poly.pdbx_seq_one_letter_code
_entity_poly.pdbx_strand_id
1 'polypeptide(L)'
;MDPKSEDNGENIPVTGERDFENAVVVDPKRQRKEALDSSTTPDIEMTGSHETFEFDIPGTPAHTENVSSQFDEMLNSQSSHDSHSVHGNQSEVDNELSSLFANMVLPGHDRRADEYILVRQTGPDAFAGTSKGDLEHLPTKAEFNASCRLYRDGAGNYYPPPLAFERIDVPAELSARWHNLEPKDQDKARFQYKLEVWNRAHAEMGVTGTNIFYQTDKNIKLDQNYRLRPQDRYIQTKYGPREVQKRYEHQFQAGSLLPDILIKTPENHVHLVYRSAGDKFANKSFAEFERIIKTKYGSDTEIKLKSKSGIMHDSRYLESWERGAADIRFAEFAGENRAHNKALPLATINMGGQPDGQGGTTRDRFVSVDFLMQHAPNSPWSQALKKGEQWDRVQVLARDGNRYMTPARLEYSDPEHFAQVMNRVGLPHSMGRQSYANSIKFEQFAGQAAVIVANGADLRDIRDLSSEKLQQQLTENNVLIADRNEKGQRTGTYTSAAEYKRLLIKLPDDAAQLLREPTDKYSRDFVRPDPVVRPIVDSRRNYENRQRGQSINGL
;
A
#
# COMPACT_ATOMS: atom_id res chain seq x y z
N MET A 1 -49.82 -17.34 0.84
CA MET A 1 -51.22 -16.98 0.56
C MET A 1 -51.94 -16.90 1.89
N ASP A 2 -52.71 -15.83 2.03
CA ASP A 2 -53.55 -15.41 3.17
C ASP A 2 -54.76 -16.36 3.44
N PRO A 3 -55.62 -16.16 4.47
CA PRO A 3 -55.84 -14.89 5.22
C PRO A 3 -56.14 -14.94 6.73
N LYS A 4 -56.07 -13.75 7.37
CA LYS A 4 -57.03 -13.08 8.30
C LYS A 4 -56.29 -12.01 9.14
N SER A 5 -56.50 -10.70 8.99
CA SER A 5 -57.70 -9.84 9.20
C SER A 5 -57.85 -9.32 10.65
N GLU A 6 -57.80 -7.99 10.82
CA GLU A 6 -58.66 -7.15 11.70
C GLU A 6 -58.60 -7.35 13.25
N ASP A 7 -58.73 -6.34 14.12
CA ASP A 7 -58.73 -4.86 14.01
C ASP A 7 -58.54 -4.22 15.42
N ASN A 8 -58.61 -2.89 15.53
CA ASN A 8 -58.63 -2.02 16.73
C ASN A 8 -57.27 -1.69 17.39
N GLY A 9 -57.07 -0.49 17.95
CA GLY A 9 -57.93 0.71 17.90
C GLY A 9 -57.65 1.72 19.04
N GLU A 10 -58.03 2.98 18.78
CA GLU A 10 -58.25 4.09 19.74
C GLU A 10 -57.07 4.82 20.44
N ASN A 11 -56.85 6.07 19.97
CA ASN A 11 -56.74 7.35 20.72
C ASN A 11 -55.59 7.57 21.75
N ILE A 12 -54.70 8.58 21.64
CA ILE A 12 -54.84 10.05 21.42
C ILE A 12 -55.49 10.74 22.64
N PRO A 13 -54.81 11.65 23.38
CA PRO A 13 -54.55 13.01 22.86
C PRO A 13 -53.19 13.68 23.15
N VAL A 14 -53.08 14.88 22.55
CA VAL A 14 -51.91 15.77 22.36
C VAL A 14 -51.81 16.83 23.49
N THR A 15 -50.75 17.65 23.46
CA THR A 15 -50.45 18.90 24.22
C THR A 15 -49.62 18.73 25.51
N GLY A 16 -48.70 19.66 25.86
CA GLY A 16 -48.38 20.94 25.22
C GLY A 16 -47.01 21.52 25.62
N GLU A 17 -46.74 22.75 25.18
CA GLU A 17 -45.44 23.46 25.31
C GLU A 17 -45.16 24.01 26.72
N ARG A 18 -43.87 24.15 27.09
CA ARG A 18 -43.21 25.44 27.45
C ARG A 18 -41.76 25.29 27.93
N ASP A 19 -41.01 26.37 27.79
CA ASP A 19 -39.63 26.58 28.26
C ASP A 19 -39.53 26.74 29.78
N PHE A 20 -38.32 26.57 30.35
CA PHE A 20 -37.65 27.62 31.15
C PHE A 20 -36.17 27.27 31.44
N GLU A 21 -35.45 28.22 32.04
CA GLU A 21 -33.99 28.41 31.94
C GLU A 21 -33.11 27.68 32.99
N ASN A 22 -31.80 27.61 32.65
CA ASN A 22 -30.62 27.78 33.52
C ASN A 22 -30.50 27.08 34.89
N ALA A 23 -29.46 26.24 35.02
CA ALA A 23 -28.77 25.99 36.29
C ALA A 23 -27.24 25.87 36.09
N VAL A 24 -26.49 26.88 36.55
CA VAL A 24 -25.04 26.83 36.82
C VAL A 24 -24.86 26.40 38.31
N VAL A 25 -23.61 26.31 38.83
CA VAL A 25 -23.22 26.11 40.26
C VAL A 25 -23.17 24.61 40.68
N VAL A 26 -22.06 24.04 41.21
CA VAL A 26 -20.70 24.55 41.46
C VAL A 26 -19.65 23.42 41.59
N ASP A 27 -18.37 23.72 41.32
CA ASP A 27 -17.21 22.95 41.82
C ASP A 27 -16.74 23.49 43.17
N PRO A 28 -16.49 22.61 44.16
CA PRO A 28 -15.51 22.94 45.17
C PRO A 28 -14.53 21.81 45.55
N LYS A 29 -13.28 21.93 45.05
CA LYS A 29 -12.02 21.84 45.85
C LYS A 29 -11.58 20.41 46.26
N ARG A 30 -10.32 20.06 46.60
CA ARG A 30 -8.97 20.69 46.72
C ARG A 30 -7.94 19.51 46.88
N GLN A 31 -6.61 19.59 46.70
CA GLN A 31 -5.69 20.56 46.09
C GLN A 31 -4.31 19.88 45.85
N ARG A 32 -3.48 20.45 44.95
CA ARG A 32 -1.98 20.47 44.97
C ARG A 32 -1.18 19.21 45.40
N LYS A 33 -0.27 18.82 44.51
CA LYS A 33 1.15 19.14 44.71
C LYS A 33 1.79 19.62 43.41
N GLU A 34 2.69 20.59 43.53
CA GLU A 34 3.46 21.16 42.42
C GLU A 34 4.83 20.49 42.35
N ALA A 35 5.34 20.28 41.14
CA ALA A 35 6.75 20.02 40.86
C ALA A 35 7.07 20.55 39.45
N LEU A 36 8.11 21.38 39.34
CA LEU A 36 8.82 21.63 38.08
C LEU A 36 9.53 20.30 37.70
N ASP A 37 9.79 19.98 36.43
CA ASP A 37 10.56 20.82 35.51
C ASP A 37 10.23 20.65 34.01
N SER A 38 11.01 21.33 33.16
CA SER A 38 10.71 21.61 31.75
C SER A 38 10.70 20.43 30.76
N SER A 39 9.79 20.51 29.78
CA SER A 39 10.11 20.28 28.36
C SER A 39 9.13 21.08 27.48
N THR A 40 9.65 22.01 26.68
CA THR A 40 8.84 22.93 25.87
C THR A 40 8.47 22.30 24.53
N THR A 41 7.18 22.30 24.18
CA THR A 41 6.70 21.90 22.85
C THR A 41 7.09 22.92 21.78
N PRO A 42 7.73 22.52 20.67
CA PRO A 42 7.98 23.42 19.56
C PRO A 42 6.74 23.53 18.66
N ASP A 43 5.97 24.62 18.82
CA ASP A 43 5.07 25.07 17.75
C ASP A 43 5.91 25.46 16.53
N ILE A 44 5.48 25.03 15.34
CA ILE A 44 6.19 25.29 14.07
C ILE A 44 5.32 26.22 13.21
N GLU A 45 5.37 27.50 13.52
CA GLU A 45 5.07 28.54 12.54
C GLU A 45 6.25 28.68 11.59
N MET A 46 6.02 28.48 10.29
CA MET A 46 6.96 28.86 9.23
C MET A 46 6.47 30.17 8.63
N THR A 47 6.96 31.29 9.14
CA THR A 47 6.64 32.63 8.63
C THR A 47 7.14 32.79 7.20
N GLY A 48 6.24 33.16 6.29
CA GLY A 48 6.59 33.56 4.94
C GLY A 48 7.02 35.02 4.91
N SER A 49 8.21 35.30 4.40
CA SER A 49 8.67 36.67 4.14
C SER A 49 7.95 37.23 2.91
N HIS A 50 6.95 38.11 3.14
CA HIS A 50 6.46 39.02 2.12
C HIS A 50 7.52 40.11 1.85
N GLU A 51 7.79 40.37 0.57
CA GLU A 51 8.07 41.72 0.11
C GLU A 51 7.01 42.09 -0.93
N THR A 52 6.16 43.04 -0.58
CA THR A 52 5.13 43.62 -1.44
C THR A 52 5.59 44.98 -1.93
N PHE A 53 5.64 45.16 -3.25
CA PHE A 53 5.59 46.48 -3.88
C PHE A 53 4.36 46.54 -4.77
N GLU A 54 3.33 47.25 -4.31
CA GLU A 54 2.13 47.57 -5.06
C GLU A 54 2.35 48.85 -5.86
N PHE A 55 1.85 48.89 -7.10
CA PHE A 55 1.49 50.13 -7.80
C PHE A 55 0.36 49.82 -8.79
N ASP A 56 -0.72 50.60 -8.72
CA ASP A 56 -2.01 50.26 -9.31
C ASP A 56 -2.28 50.97 -10.65
N ILE A 57 -2.73 50.18 -11.65
CA ILE A 57 -3.90 50.47 -12.55
C ILE A 57 -3.77 51.68 -13.54
N PRO A 58 -4.47 51.75 -14.71
CA PRO A 58 -5.19 50.74 -15.52
C PRO A 58 -4.66 50.60 -16.98
N GLY A 59 -5.20 49.66 -17.78
CA GLY A 59 -5.40 49.89 -19.23
C GLY A 59 -5.18 48.71 -20.19
N THR A 60 -6.19 48.44 -21.03
CA THR A 60 -6.15 47.61 -22.25
C THR A 60 -6.63 48.46 -23.46
N PRO A 61 -6.47 48.05 -24.74
CA PRO A 61 -5.83 46.84 -25.28
C PRO A 61 -4.81 47.10 -26.44
N ALA A 62 -4.19 46.00 -26.91
CA ALA A 62 -3.75 45.71 -28.28
C ALA A 62 -2.96 46.75 -29.13
N HIS A 63 -1.74 46.37 -29.53
CA HIS A 63 -1.40 46.25 -30.96
C HIS A 63 -0.18 45.32 -31.18
N THR A 64 -0.04 44.83 -32.42
CA THR A 64 1.13 44.10 -32.93
C THR A 64 2.16 45.06 -33.52
N GLU A 65 3.47 44.81 -33.34
CA GLU A 65 4.44 45.16 -34.38
C GLU A 65 5.78 44.40 -34.26
N ASN A 66 6.49 44.29 -35.38
CA ASN A 66 7.86 43.76 -35.45
C ASN A 66 8.87 44.87 -35.11
N VAL A 67 9.96 44.52 -34.43
CA VAL A 67 11.21 45.30 -34.52
C VAL A 67 12.37 44.36 -34.82
N SER A 68 12.95 44.52 -36.00
CA SER A 68 14.17 43.85 -36.43
C SER A 68 15.40 44.46 -35.78
N SER A 69 16.42 43.66 -35.49
CA SER A 69 17.70 44.11 -34.95
C SER A 69 18.45 45.04 -35.91
N GLN A 70 18.70 46.27 -35.48
CA GLN A 70 19.85 47.07 -35.92
C GLN A 70 20.80 47.26 -34.75
N PHE A 71 22.10 47.16 -35.02
CA PHE A 71 23.18 47.57 -34.12
C PHE A 71 24.28 48.18 -34.99
N ASP A 72 24.89 49.26 -34.50
CA ASP A 72 25.63 50.21 -35.35
C ASP A 72 26.98 49.69 -35.87
N GLU A 73 27.31 50.13 -37.08
CA GLU A 73 28.70 50.30 -37.49
C GLU A 73 29.32 51.48 -36.73
N MET A 74 30.56 51.34 -36.26
CA MET A 74 31.65 52.28 -36.57
C MET A 74 32.94 51.88 -35.83
N LEU A 75 33.99 51.50 -36.60
CA LEU A 75 35.31 52.14 -36.51
C LEU A 75 36.26 51.66 -37.62
N ASN A 76 36.69 52.61 -38.46
CA ASN A 76 37.77 52.53 -39.44
C ASN A 76 39.15 52.56 -38.73
N SER A 77 40.31 52.10 -39.25
CA SER A 77 40.75 51.31 -40.43
C SER A 77 42.08 50.59 -40.02
N GLN A 78 43.10 50.17 -40.79
CA GLN A 78 43.45 50.24 -42.23
C GLN A 78 44.54 49.20 -42.59
N SER A 79 44.54 48.73 -43.85
CA SER A 79 45.60 47.90 -44.51
C SER A 79 45.82 46.49 -43.94
N SER A 80 46.32 45.51 -44.69
CA SER A 80 46.82 45.50 -46.09
C SER A 80 46.25 44.32 -46.91
N HIS A 81 46.58 44.25 -48.20
CA HIS A 81 46.19 43.13 -49.07
C HIS A 81 46.71 41.78 -48.56
N ASP A 82 45.88 40.74 -48.67
CA ASP A 82 46.24 39.57 -49.48
C ASP A 82 44.99 38.86 -50.02
N SER A 83 45.10 38.17 -51.16
CA SER A 83 43.93 37.68 -51.93
C SER A 83 43.97 36.16 -52.14
N HIS A 84 43.48 35.41 -51.14
CA HIS A 84 43.35 33.94 -51.22
C HIS A 84 41.94 33.45 -50.88
N SER A 85 41.56 32.32 -51.48
CA SER A 85 40.19 31.83 -51.60
C SER A 85 39.63 31.18 -50.33
N VAL A 86 38.56 31.73 -49.77
CA VAL A 86 37.82 31.16 -48.62
C VAL A 86 36.43 30.68 -49.05
N HIS A 87 36.41 29.66 -49.92
CA HIS A 87 35.18 28.99 -50.40
C HIS A 87 35.28 27.44 -50.37
N GLY A 88 36.27 26.87 -49.66
CA GLY A 88 36.34 25.41 -49.42
C GLY A 88 35.71 24.99 -48.08
N ASN A 89 36.10 25.66 -46.99
CA ASN A 89 35.97 25.09 -45.65
C ASN A 89 34.57 25.17 -45.02
N GLN A 90 33.65 26.01 -45.52
CA GLN A 90 32.29 26.06 -44.96
C GLN A 90 31.51 24.76 -45.22
N SER A 91 31.58 24.21 -46.45
CA SER A 91 30.91 22.93 -46.75
C SER A 91 31.57 21.73 -46.06
N GLU A 92 32.85 21.81 -45.69
CA GLU A 92 33.47 20.75 -44.89
C GLU A 92 33.02 20.85 -43.43
N VAL A 93 33.08 22.04 -42.81
CA VAL A 93 32.62 22.24 -41.42
C VAL A 93 31.12 21.96 -41.25
N ASP A 94 30.27 22.35 -42.21
CA ASP A 94 28.83 22.04 -42.15
C ASP A 94 28.55 20.53 -42.36
N ASN A 95 29.38 19.80 -43.12
CA ASN A 95 29.28 18.34 -43.22
C ASN A 95 29.88 17.61 -41.99
N GLU A 96 30.96 18.12 -41.39
CA GLU A 96 31.49 17.62 -40.12
C GLU A 96 30.50 17.85 -38.98
N LEU A 97 29.87 19.02 -38.90
CA LEU A 97 28.79 19.30 -37.94
C LEU A 97 27.55 18.45 -38.23
N SER A 98 27.11 18.33 -39.49
CA SER A 98 25.94 17.50 -39.83
C SER A 98 26.17 16.01 -39.57
N SER A 99 27.39 15.51 -39.78
CA SER A 99 27.76 14.13 -39.44
C SER A 99 28.02 13.93 -37.95
N LEU A 100 28.52 14.93 -37.22
CA LEU A 100 28.54 14.94 -35.75
C LEU A 100 27.11 14.89 -35.20
N PHE A 101 26.19 15.71 -35.71
CA PHE A 101 24.79 15.70 -35.27
C PHE A 101 24.05 14.41 -35.67
N ALA A 102 24.31 13.85 -36.86
CA ALA A 102 23.77 12.55 -37.27
C ALA A 102 24.30 11.37 -36.43
N ASN A 103 25.50 11.50 -35.85
CA ASN A 103 26.07 10.53 -34.91
C ASN A 103 25.89 10.93 -33.43
N MET A 104 25.27 12.07 -33.12
CA MET A 104 24.98 12.50 -31.75
C MET A 104 23.76 11.76 -31.21
N VAL A 105 24.04 10.59 -30.65
CA VAL A 105 23.15 9.82 -29.80
C VAL A 105 22.58 10.74 -28.71
N LEU A 106 21.26 11.03 -28.78
CA LEU A 106 20.58 11.87 -27.80
C LEU A 106 20.78 11.34 -26.37
N PRO A 107 20.90 12.21 -25.35
CA PRO A 107 20.96 11.79 -23.95
C PRO A 107 19.81 10.83 -23.60
N GLY A 108 20.16 9.57 -23.39
CA GLY A 108 19.20 8.51 -23.08
C GLY A 108 18.57 7.77 -24.26
N HIS A 109 19.18 7.78 -25.45
CA HIS A 109 18.80 6.92 -26.58
C HIS A 109 19.03 5.42 -26.26
N ASP A 110 20.16 5.06 -25.63
CA ASP A 110 20.47 3.70 -25.15
C ASP A 110 19.62 3.25 -23.95
N ARG A 111 18.73 4.11 -23.44
CA ARG A 111 17.90 3.83 -22.25
C ARG A 111 16.52 3.32 -22.68
N ARG A 112 15.99 2.37 -21.91
CA ARG A 112 14.74 1.65 -22.20
C ARG A 112 13.62 2.58 -22.71
N ALA A 113 13.00 2.20 -23.83
CA ALA A 113 11.83 2.88 -24.40
C ALA A 113 10.61 2.93 -23.45
N ASP A 114 10.60 2.12 -22.39
CA ASP A 114 9.56 2.09 -21.35
C ASP A 114 10.04 2.57 -19.97
N GLU A 115 11.18 3.29 -19.87
CA GLU A 115 11.71 3.76 -18.57
C GLU A 115 10.80 4.76 -17.84
N TYR A 116 9.93 5.47 -18.57
CA TYR A 116 8.81 6.19 -17.98
C TYR A 116 7.53 6.12 -18.82
N ILE A 117 6.40 6.35 -18.16
CA ILE A 117 5.06 6.52 -18.75
C ILE A 117 4.50 7.88 -18.27
N LEU A 118 3.94 8.66 -19.19
CA LEU A 118 3.18 9.86 -18.88
C LEU A 118 1.69 9.54 -18.84
N VAL A 119 1.06 9.65 -17.67
CA VAL A 119 -0.39 9.51 -17.52
C VAL A 119 -1.04 10.90 -17.46
N ARG A 120 -2.07 11.11 -18.29
CA ARG A 120 -2.93 12.29 -18.31
C ARG A 120 -4.37 11.91 -17.98
N GLN A 121 -5.07 12.76 -17.23
CA GLN A 121 -6.51 12.61 -17.01
C GLN A 121 -7.28 13.12 -18.23
N THR A 122 -8.25 12.34 -18.70
CA THR A 122 -9.08 12.65 -19.88
C THR A 122 -10.57 12.82 -19.54
N GLY A 123 -10.95 12.60 -18.28
CA GLY A 123 -12.29 12.86 -17.76
C GLY A 123 -12.47 12.36 -16.32
N PRO A 124 -13.69 12.37 -15.77
CA PRO A 124 -14.00 11.80 -14.46
C PRO A 124 -13.72 10.29 -14.43
N ASP A 125 -12.77 9.86 -13.60
CA ASP A 125 -12.22 8.49 -13.57
C ASP A 125 -11.90 7.94 -14.97
N ALA A 126 -11.25 8.75 -15.81
CA ALA A 126 -10.82 8.39 -17.17
C ALA A 126 -9.43 8.96 -17.43
N PHE A 127 -8.52 8.12 -17.95
CA PHE A 127 -7.10 8.40 -18.06
C PHE A 127 -6.51 7.78 -19.33
N ALA A 128 -5.49 8.43 -19.89
CA ALA A 128 -4.67 7.90 -20.98
C ALA A 128 -3.19 7.87 -20.54
N GLY A 129 -2.47 6.82 -20.92
CA GLY A 129 -1.03 6.70 -20.72
C GLY A 129 -0.29 6.64 -22.06
N THR A 130 0.91 7.20 -22.11
CA THR A 130 1.83 7.09 -23.25
C THR A 130 3.24 6.78 -22.72
N SER A 131 3.90 5.75 -23.23
CA SER A 131 5.27 5.39 -22.82
C SER A 131 6.29 6.29 -23.51
N LYS A 132 7.51 6.44 -22.95
CA LYS A 132 8.59 7.27 -23.52
C LYS A 132 8.81 7.02 -25.02
N GLY A 133 8.84 5.75 -25.45
CA GLY A 133 9.07 5.36 -26.84
C GLY A 133 7.93 5.70 -27.81
N ASP A 134 6.74 5.99 -27.30
CA ASP A 134 5.52 6.20 -28.09
C ASP A 134 5.09 7.69 -28.08
N LEU A 135 6.01 8.59 -27.70
CA LEU A 135 5.77 10.03 -27.66
C LEU A 135 5.90 10.63 -29.08
N GLU A 136 4.78 11.07 -29.64
CA GLU A 136 4.70 11.75 -30.95
C GLU A 136 5.45 13.10 -30.97
N HIS A 137 5.69 13.71 -29.80
CA HIS A 137 6.40 14.98 -29.62
C HIS A 137 7.28 14.98 -28.36
N LEU A 138 8.26 15.87 -28.30
CA LEU A 138 9.03 16.14 -27.08
C LEU A 138 8.16 16.96 -26.10
N PRO A 139 7.77 16.42 -24.92
CA PRO A 139 6.83 17.12 -24.05
C PRO A 139 7.46 18.34 -23.37
N THR A 140 6.66 19.39 -23.23
CA THR A 140 7.07 20.61 -22.52
C THR A 140 7.20 20.38 -21.02
N LYS A 141 7.95 21.26 -20.34
CA LYS A 141 8.03 21.31 -18.87
C LYS A 141 6.65 21.40 -18.20
N ALA A 142 5.68 22.06 -18.86
CA ALA A 142 4.31 22.16 -18.39
C ALA A 142 3.59 20.81 -18.48
N GLU A 143 3.64 20.12 -19.63
CA GLU A 143 3.01 18.80 -19.81
C GLU A 143 3.60 17.74 -18.87
N PHE A 144 4.93 17.71 -18.71
CA PHE A 144 5.59 16.84 -17.74
C PHE A 144 5.12 17.12 -16.30
N ASN A 145 4.93 18.39 -15.92
CA ASN A 145 4.44 18.75 -14.58
C ASN A 145 2.91 18.62 -14.41
N ALA A 146 2.12 18.63 -15.50
CA ALA A 146 0.70 18.34 -15.46
C ALA A 146 0.42 16.83 -15.35
N SER A 147 1.29 16.00 -15.93
CA SER A 147 1.17 14.54 -15.98
C SER A 147 1.49 13.87 -14.64
N CYS A 148 0.81 12.76 -14.35
CA CYS A 148 1.32 11.78 -13.40
C CYS A 148 2.44 10.97 -14.09
N ARG A 149 3.70 11.27 -13.76
CA ARG A 149 4.87 10.62 -14.36
C ARG A 149 5.21 9.35 -13.59
N LEU A 150 5.22 8.22 -14.28
CA LEU A 150 5.49 6.90 -13.72
C LEU A 150 6.88 6.41 -14.16
N TYR A 151 7.79 6.22 -13.21
CA TYR A 151 9.19 5.82 -13.47
C TYR A 151 9.39 4.33 -13.21
N ARG A 152 10.03 3.62 -14.15
CA ARG A 152 10.20 2.15 -14.12
C ARG A 152 11.41 1.73 -13.28
N ASP A 153 11.23 0.76 -12.38
CA ASP A 153 12.33 0.08 -11.69
C ASP A 153 12.84 -1.17 -12.47
N GLY A 154 13.92 -1.79 -11.98
CA GLY A 154 14.54 -2.96 -12.60
C GLY A 154 13.67 -4.21 -12.71
N ALA A 155 12.55 -4.30 -11.96
CA ALA A 155 11.58 -5.38 -12.02
C ALA A 155 10.32 -4.97 -12.81
N GLY A 156 10.26 -3.75 -13.33
CA GLY A 156 9.11 -3.22 -14.05
C GLY A 156 7.98 -2.73 -13.15
N ASN A 157 8.21 -2.48 -11.86
CA ASN A 157 7.30 -1.68 -11.05
C ASN A 157 7.39 -0.22 -11.50
N TYR A 158 6.27 0.50 -11.53
CA TYR A 158 6.22 1.91 -11.90
C TYR A 158 5.86 2.78 -10.70
N TYR A 159 6.75 3.72 -10.36
CA TYR A 159 6.64 4.61 -9.20
C TYR A 159 6.17 6.02 -9.61
N PRO A 160 5.21 6.65 -8.92
CA PRO A 160 4.88 8.06 -9.11
C PRO A 160 5.94 8.98 -8.46
N PRO A 161 5.99 10.28 -8.80
CA PRO A 161 7.11 11.18 -8.48
C PRO A 161 7.55 11.24 -7.01
N PRO A 162 6.66 11.41 -6.01
CA PRO A 162 7.12 11.53 -4.62
C PRO A 162 7.66 10.21 -4.07
N LEU A 163 7.24 9.07 -4.62
CA LEU A 163 7.71 7.75 -4.21
C LEU A 163 8.97 7.34 -4.97
N ALA A 164 9.11 7.73 -6.24
CA ALA A 164 10.35 7.58 -7.00
C ALA A 164 11.49 8.40 -6.36
N PHE A 165 11.19 9.64 -5.91
CA PHE A 165 12.12 10.47 -5.16
C PHE A 165 12.49 9.84 -3.81
N GLU A 166 11.51 9.44 -2.99
CA GLU A 166 11.82 8.85 -1.68
C GLU A 166 12.54 7.49 -1.78
N ARG A 167 12.38 6.76 -2.89
CA ARG A 167 13.08 5.50 -3.17
C ARG A 167 14.58 5.66 -3.51
N ILE A 168 15.07 6.90 -3.68
CA ILE A 168 16.50 7.20 -3.72
C ILE A 168 17.09 6.96 -2.32
N ASP A 169 18.05 6.03 -2.21
CA ASP A 169 18.74 5.76 -0.93
C ASP A 169 19.85 6.77 -0.67
N VAL A 170 20.14 6.97 0.61
CA VAL A 170 21.34 7.65 1.08
C VAL A 170 22.43 6.59 1.31
N PRO A 171 23.63 6.71 0.70
CA PRO A 171 24.77 5.86 1.02
C PRO A 171 25.07 5.83 2.53
N ALA A 172 25.44 4.66 3.07
CA ALA A 172 25.67 4.50 4.51
C ALA A 172 26.74 5.48 5.04
N GLU A 173 27.77 5.73 4.23
CA GLU A 173 28.84 6.70 4.52
C GLU A 173 28.34 8.15 4.67
N LEU A 174 27.28 8.54 3.95
CA LEU A 174 26.66 9.86 4.07
C LEU A 174 25.69 9.90 5.26
N SER A 175 24.89 8.85 5.47
CA SER A 175 24.02 8.75 6.65
C SER A 175 24.84 8.82 7.95
N ALA A 176 25.97 8.10 8.02
CA ALA A 176 26.90 8.13 9.14
C ALA A 176 27.49 9.53 9.42
N ARG A 177 27.76 10.32 8.36
CA ARG A 177 28.24 11.71 8.51
C ARG A 177 27.15 12.65 9.00
N TRP A 178 25.89 12.45 8.60
CA TRP A 178 24.77 13.31 8.99
C TRP A 178 24.13 12.95 10.34
N HIS A 179 24.45 11.79 10.92
CA HIS A 179 23.98 11.42 12.28
C HIS A 179 24.49 12.36 13.39
N ASN A 180 25.48 13.21 13.12
CA ASN A 180 26.00 14.22 14.05
C ASN A 180 25.42 15.63 13.83
N LEU A 181 24.43 15.78 12.93
CA LEU A 181 23.72 17.06 12.69
C LEU A 181 22.45 17.15 13.55
N GLU A 182 21.91 18.37 13.70
CA GLU A 182 20.54 18.53 14.20
C GLU A 182 19.53 17.88 13.23
N PRO A 183 18.39 17.33 13.71
CA PRO A 183 17.42 16.64 12.86
C PRO A 183 16.94 17.46 11.65
N LYS A 184 16.79 18.79 11.82
CA LYS A 184 16.38 19.70 10.73
C LYS A 184 17.42 19.77 9.61
N ASP A 185 18.71 19.84 9.94
CA ASP A 185 19.78 19.86 8.93
C ASP A 185 20.08 18.44 8.38
N GLN A 186 19.83 17.38 9.15
CA GLN A 186 19.88 16.00 8.66
C GLN A 186 18.85 15.77 7.54
N ASP A 187 17.59 16.18 7.72
CA ASP A 187 16.55 16.06 6.70
C ASP A 187 16.82 16.96 5.48
N LYS A 188 17.33 18.17 5.70
CA LYS A 188 17.74 19.10 4.64
C LYS A 188 18.88 18.56 3.78
N ALA A 189 19.95 18.03 4.39
CA ALA A 189 21.06 17.40 3.68
C ALA A 189 20.61 16.14 2.91
N ARG A 190 19.74 15.33 3.53
CA ARG A 190 19.11 14.17 2.90
C ARG A 190 18.27 14.54 1.69
N PHE A 191 17.45 15.59 1.79
CA PHE A 191 16.66 16.10 0.67
C PHE A 191 17.54 16.65 -0.46
N GLN A 192 18.58 17.43 -0.13
CA GLN A 192 19.54 17.97 -1.11
C GLN A 192 20.25 16.85 -1.90
N TYR A 193 20.74 15.81 -1.22
CA TYR A 193 21.36 14.67 -1.90
C TYR A 193 20.38 13.94 -2.84
N LYS A 194 19.14 13.67 -2.38
CA LYS A 194 18.11 13.09 -3.26
C LYS A 194 17.79 14.01 -4.44
N LEU A 195 17.79 15.33 -4.25
CA LEU A 195 17.52 16.32 -5.29
C LEU A 195 18.62 16.37 -6.37
N GLU A 196 19.90 16.23 -6.01
CA GLU A 196 20.98 16.08 -7.01
C GLU A 196 20.75 14.87 -7.91
N VAL A 197 20.47 13.72 -7.30
CA VAL A 197 20.31 12.43 -7.99
C VAL A 197 19.05 12.44 -8.85
N TRP A 198 17.95 12.99 -8.31
CA TRP A 198 16.70 13.23 -9.02
C TRP A 198 16.89 14.12 -10.25
N ASN A 199 17.51 15.29 -10.09
CA ASN A 199 17.71 16.24 -11.19
C ASN A 199 18.61 15.68 -12.28
N ARG A 200 19.68 14.95 -11.93
CA ARG A 200 20.56 14.34 -12.95
C ARG A 200 19.85 13.23 -13.71
N ALA A 201 19.15 12.33 -13.02
CA ALA A 201 18.37 11.29 -13.68
C ALA A 201 17.30 11.88 -14.62
N HIS A 202 16.69 13.01 -14.25
CA HIS A 202 15.75 13.72 -15.13
C HIS A 202 16.43 14.27 -16.40
N ALA A 203 17.62 14.86 -16.27
CA ALA A 203 18.42 15.29 -17.43
C ALA A 203 18.83 14.09 -18.32
N GLU A 204 19.25 12.98 -17.72
CA GLU A 204 19.59 11.73 -18.44
C GLU A 204 18.37 11.06 -19.15
N MET A 205 17.15 11.39 -18.75
CA MET A 205 15.89 10.90 -19.34
C MET A 205 15.19 11.95 -20.25
N GLY A 206 15.73 13.16 -20.39
CA GLY A 206 15.11 14.26 -21.14
C GLY A 206 13.86 14.87 -20.48
N VAL A 207 13.59 14.61 -19.20
CA VAL A 207 12.35 15.03 -18.51
C VAL A 207 12.51 16.43 -17.91
N THR A 208 11.96 17.45 -18.59
CA THR A 208 12.14 18.86 -18.21
C THR A 208 11.22 19.35 -17.08
N GLY A 209 10.11 18.66 -16.81
CA GLY A 209 9.23 18.88 -15.66
C GLY A 209 9.61 17.98 -14.49
N THR A 210 10.33 18.52 -13.51
CA THR A 210 10.96 17.76 -12.41
C THR A 210 10.24 17.86 -11.07
N ASN A 211 9.01 18.40 -11.00
CA ASN A 211 8.30 18.60 -9.73
C ASN A 211 8.06 17.26 -9.00
N ILE A 212 8.35 17.20 -7.70
CA ILE A 212 8.32 15.97 -6.89
C ILE A 212 6.93 15.69 -6.29
N PHE A 213 6.11 16.72 -6.05
CA PHE A 213 4.75 16.60 -5.47
C PHE A 213 4.69 15.90 -4.11
N TYR A 214 5.65 16.16 -3.22
CA TYR A 214 5.68 15.59 -1.86
C TYR A 214 4.72 16.27 -0.86
N GLN A 215 4.21 17.45 -1.22
CA GLN A 215 3.36 18.33 -0.41
C GLN A 215 2.09 17.61 0.07
N THR A 216 1.82 17.68 1.36
CA THR A 216 0.59 17.19 2.00
C THR A 216 -0.57 18.16 1.83
N ASP A 217 -1.78 17.62 1.73
CA ASP A 217 -3.01 18.41 1.90
C ASP A 217 -3.07 18.97 3.34
N LYS A 218 -2.87 20.28 3.49
CA LYS A 218 -2.79 20.96 4.78
C LYS A 218 -4.10 20.95 5.57
N ASN A 219 -5.23 20.64 4.91
CA ASN A 219 -6.54 20.60 5.56
C ASN A 219 -6.78 19.30 6.35
N ILE A 220 -6.00 18.25 6.07
CA ILE A 220 -6.21 16.90 6.62
C ILE A 220 -5.28 16.67 7.80
N LYS A 221 -5.87 16.66 9.00
CA LYS A 221 -5.17 16.36 10.26
C LYS A 221 -5.02 14.85 10.47
N LEU A 222 -3.82 14.44 10.87
CA LEU A 222 -3.49 13.05 11.21
C LEU A 222 -4.10 12.64 12.57
N ASP A 223 -4.14 11.34 12.83
CA ASP A 223 -4.47 10.77 14.14
C ASP A 223 -3.29 10.81 15.13
N GLN A 224 -3.50 10.31 16.35
CA GLN A 224 -2.47 10.21 17.40
C GLN A 224 -1.28 9.29 17.03
N ASN A 225 -1.42 8.47 15.98
CA ASN A 225 -0.38 7.58 15.46
C ASN A 225 0.36 8.19 14.25
N TYR A 226 0.11 9.46 13.93
CA TYR A 226 0.59 10.15 12.72
C TYR A 226 0.15 9.48 11.40
N ARG A 227 -1.08 8.95 11.37
CA ARG A 227 -1.71 8.30 10.20
C ARG A 227 -2.95 9.06 9.75
N LEU A 228 -3.42 8.77 8.53
CA LEU A 228 -4.72 9.25 8.06
C LEU A 228 -5.84 8.62 8.88
N ARG A 229 -6.83 9.43 9.28
CA ARG A 229 -8.03 8.94 9.97
C ARG A 229 -8.87 8.08 9.01
N PRO A 230 -9.71 7.14 9.50
CA PRO A 230 -10.43 6.19 8.65
C PRO A 230 -11.29 6.83 7.54
N GLN A 231 -11.76 8.06 7.71
CA GLN A 231 -12.52 8.82 6.72
C GLN A 231 -11.65 9.53 5.66
N ASP A 232 -10.41 9.92 5.98
CA ASP A 232 -9.56 10.69 5.06
C ASP A 232 -8.76 9.79 4.11
N ARG A 233 -8.58 8.52 4.48
CA ARG A 233 -7.76 7.54 3.74
C ARG A 233 -8.43 6.98 2.48
N TYR A 234 -9.58 7.47 2.06
CA TYR A 234 -10.26 7.00 0.84
C TYR A 234 -10.38 8.09 -0.23
N ILE A 235 -10.21 7.68 -1.49
CA ILE A 235 -10.61 8.40 -2.69
C ILE A 235 -11.90 7.76 -3.21
N GLN A 236 -12.92 8.57 -3.48
CA GLN A 236 -14.16 8.10 -4.10
C GLN A 236 -14.03 8.10 -5.63
N THR A 237 -14.47 7.03 -6.27
CA THR A 237 -14.61 6.92 -7.74
C THR A 237 -16.01 6.40 -8.10
N LYS A 238 -16.39 6.47 -9.38
CA LYS A 238 -17.58 5.79 -9.93
C LYS A 238 -17.50 4.25 -9.86
N TYR A 239 -16.32 3.71 -9.53
CA TYR A 239 -16.05 2.28 -9.32
C TYR A 239 -15.94 1.91 -7.82
N GLY A 240 -16.45 2.77 -6.94
CA GLY A 240 -16.36 2.63 -5.48
C GLY A 240 -15.17 3.36 -4.86
N PRO A 241 -15.02 3.30 -3.52
CA PRO A 241 -13.88 3.88 -2.83
C PRO A 241 -12.58 3.11 -3.09
N ARG A 242 -11.43 3.78 -2.91
CA ARG A 242 -10.09 3.18 -2.92
C ARG A 242 -9.25 3.75 -1.78
N GLU A 243 -8.59 2.89 -1.02
CA GLU A 243 -7.72 3.32 0.10
C GLU A 243 -6.38 3.88 -0.41
N VAL A 244 -5.93 4.98 0.20
CA VAL A 244 -4.67 5.68 -0.13
C VAL A 244 -3.81 5.91 1.11
N GLN A 245 -2.50 5.76 0.94
CA GLN A 245 -1.51 5.78 2.03
C GLN A 245 -1.22 7.19 2.60
N LYS A 246 -1.34 8.23 1.76
CA LYS A 246 -1.03 9.63 2.10
C LYS A 246 -1.93 10.56 1.28
N ARG A 247 -2.34 11.69 1.86
CA ARG A 247 -3.08 12.76 1.16
C ARG A 247 -2.10 13.84 0.71
N TYR A 248 -1.95 13.96 -0.60
CA TYR A 248 -1.12 14.98 -1.23
C TYR A 248 -1.99 16.17 -1.65
N GLU A 249 -1.39 17.36 -1.71
CA GLU A 249 -1.98 18.54 -2.33
C GLU A 249 -2.25 18.30 -3.83
N HIS A 250 -1.26 17.73 -4.52
CA HIS A 250 -1.27 17.46 -5.96
C HIS A 250 -1.65 15.98 -6.23
N GLN A 251 -2.88 15.60 -5.87
CA GLN A 251 -3.32 14.19 -5.78
C GLN A 251 -3.16 13.38 -7.08
N PHE A 252 -3.36 13.99 -8.25
CA PHE A 252 -3.19 13.30 -9.54
C PHE A 252 -1.71 13.05 -9.82
N GLN A 253 -0.89 14.10 -9.81
CA GLN A 253 0.52 14.06 -10.15
C GLN A 253 1.33 13.20 -9.17
N ALA A 254 0.90 13.12 -7.90
CA ALA A 254 1.46 12.24 -6.88
C ALA A 254 1.08 10.74 -7.05
N GLY A 255 0.26 10.39 -8.06
CA GLY A 255 -0.16 9.01 -8.37
C GLY A 255 -1.29 8.46 -7.52
N SER A 256 -1.85 9.23 -6.59
CA SER A 256 -2.91 8.76 -5.68
C SER A 256 -4.23 8.46 -6.42
N LEU A 257 -4.53 9.20 -7.49
CA LEU A 257 -5.77 9.06 -8.27
C LEU A 257 -5.71 8.02 -9.41
N LEU A 258 -4.60 7.30 -9.60
CA LEU A 258 -4.45 6.33 -10.70
C LEU A 258 -5.49 5.18 -10.65
N PRO A 259 -5.86 4.58 -11.80
CA PRO A 259 -6.67 3.36 -11.85
C PRO A 259 -6.00 2.13 -11.23
N ASP A 260 -6.79 1.10 -10.98
CA ASP A 260 -6.38 -0.13 -10.29
C ASP A 260 -5.32 -0.93 -11.05
N ILE A 261 -5.45 -0.99 -12.37
CA ILE A 261 -4.65 -1.84 -13.26
C ILE A 261 -4.08 -1.00 -14.41
N LEU A 262 -2.78 -1.19 -14.70
CA LEU A 262 -2.11 -0.70 -15.90
C LEU A 262 -1.65 -1.91 -16.72
N ILE A 263 -2.07 -2.00 -17.98
CA ILE A 263 -1.63 -3.00 -18.95
C ILE A 263 -0.70 -2.30 -19.94
N LYS A 264 0.51 -2.83 -20.14
CA LYS A 264 1.45 -2.37 -21.18
C LYS A 264 1.65 -3.50 -22.19
N THR A 265 1.27 -3.27 -23.45
CA THR A 265 1.43 -4.27 -24.52
C THR A 265 2.91 -4.41 -24.93
N PRO A 266 3.30 -5.41 -25.75
CA PRO A 266 4.65 -5.52 -26.28
C PRO A 266 5.07 -4.28 -27.08
N GLU A 267 4.12 -3.63 -27.75
CA GLU A 267 4.27 -2.37 -28.49
C GLU A 267 4.20 -1.13 -27.58
N ASN A 268 4.38 -1.29 -26.26
CA ASN A 268 4.35 -0.26 -25.21
C ASN A 268 3.04 0.54 -25.02
N HIS A 269 2.00 0.30 -25.83
CA HIS A 269 0.67 0.89 -25.65
C HIS A 269 0.14 0.65 -24.23
N VAL A 270 -0.42 1.70 -23.61
CA VAL A 270 -0.87 1.68 -22.22
C VAL A 270 -2.40 1.70 -22.12
N HIS A 271 -2.98 0.68 -21.49
CA HIS A 271 -4.39 0.64 -21.12
C HIS A 271 -4.55 0.71 -19.59
N LEU A 272 -5.37 1.66 -19.11
CA LEU A 272 -5.67 1.83 -17.70
C LEU A 272 -7.10 1.36 -17.40
N VAL A 273 -7.28 0.56 -16.35
CA VAL A 273 -8.54 -0.14 -16.05
C VAL A 273 -8.85 -0.10 -14.55
N TYR A 274 -10.11 0.13 -14.21
CA TYR A 274 -10.65 -0.09 -12.86
C TYR A 274 -11.39 -1.43 -12.78
N ARG A 275 -11.39 -2.02 -11.59
CA ARG A 275 -12.29 -3.10 -11.18
C ARG A 275 -13.52 -2.51 -10.48
N SER A 276 -14.61 -3.26 -10.38
CA SER A 276 -15.76 -2.88 -9.56
C SER A 276 -16.55 -4.10 -9.12
N ALA A 277 -17.25 -4.00 -7.99
CA ALA A 277 -18.14 -5.05 -7.52
C ALA A 277 -19.14 -5.44 -8.62
N GLY A 278 -19.18 -6.73 -8.98
CA GLY A 278 -20.05 -7.23 -10.05
C GLY A 278 -19.57 -7.00 -11.49
N ASP A 279 -18.32 -6.59 -11.73
CA ASP A 279 -17.77 -6.49 -13.09
C ASP A 279 -17.60 -7.88 -13.78
N LYS A 280 -17.24 -7.89 -15.07
CA LYS A 280 -17.10 -9.11 -15.89
C LYS A 280 -16.05 -10.13 -15.39
N PHE A 281 -15.20 -9.74 -14.46
CA PHE A 281 -14.22 -10.56 -13.74
C PHE A 281 -14.59 -10.78 -12.26
N ALA A 282 -15.82 -10.48 -11.84
CA ALA A 282 -16.31 -10.77 -10.50
C ALA A 282 -16.14 -12.26 -10.15
N ASN A 283 -15.42 -12.54 -9.06
CA ASN A 283 -15.02 -13.88 -8.59
C ASN A 283 -14.08 -14.65 -9.54
N LYS A 284 -13.53 -14.03 -10.59
CA LYS A 284 -12.58 -14.66 -11.53
C LYS A 284 -11.14 -14.41 -11.12
N SER A 285 -10.27 -15.40 -11.29
CA SER A 285 -8.88 -15.27 -10.85
C SER A 285 -8.07 -14.29 -11.70
N PHE A 286 -7.06 -13.68 -11.10
CA PHE A 286 -6.06 -12.89 -11.80
C PHE A 286 -5.36 -13.72 -12.89
N ALA A 287 -5.15 -15.03 -12.67
CA ALA A 287 -4.64 -15.92 -13.70
C ALA A 287 -5.60 -16.07 -14.91
N GLU A 288 -6.92 -16.04 -14.69
CA GLU A 288 -7.89 -16.00 -15.81
C GLU A 288 -7.84 -14.65 -16.54
N PHE A 289 -7.78 -13.55 -15.80
CA PHE A 289 -7.62 -12.20 -16.33
C PHE A 289 -6.32 -12.07 -17.15
N GLU A 290 -5.17 -12.41 -16.58
CA GLU A 290 -3.85 -12.36 -17.22
C GLU A 290 -3.80 -13.19 -18.50
N ARG A 291 -4.37 -14.40 -18.49
CA ARG A 291 -4.49 -15.24 -19.69
C ARG A 291 -5.30 -14.52 -20.77
N ILE A 292 -6.46 -13.96 -20.44
CA ILE A 292 -7.31 -13.23 -21.40
C ILE A 292 -6.60 -11.98 -21.95
N ILE A 293 -5.88 -11.25 -21.10
CA ILE A 293 -5.10 -10.06 -21.51
C ILE A 293 -3.94 -10.46 -22.44
N LYS A 294 -3.17 -11.51 -22.12
CA LYS A 294 -2.08 -12.02 -22.97
C LYS A 294 -2.56 -12.65 -24.26
N THR A 295 -3.72 -13.31 -24.28
CA THR A 295 -4.35 -13.78 -25.52
C THR A 295 -4.82 -12.62 -26.41
N LYS A 296 -5.20 -11.47 -25.82
CA LYS A 296 -5.63 -10.29 -26.60
C LYS A 296 -4.46 -9.45 -27.14
N TYR A 297 -3.41 -9.26 -26.34
CA TYR A 297 -2.33 -8.29 -26.64
C TYR A 297 -0.92 -8.91 -26.75
N GLY A 298 -0.78 -10.24 -26.71
CA GLY A 298 0.50 -10.95 -26.80
C GLY A 298 1.04 -11.43 -25.44
N SER A 299 1.83 -12.51 -25.46
CA SER A 299 2.38 -13.19 -24.26
C SER A 299 3.18 -12.27 -23.34
N ASP A 300 3.85 -11.30 -23.94
CA ASP A 300 4.85 -10.47 -23.27
C ASP A 300 4.24 -9.18 -22.70
N THR A 301 2.92 -9.03 -22.83
CA THR A 301 2.12 -8.00 -22.14
C THR A 301 2.43 -8.01 -20.64
N GLU A 302 2.76 -6.83 -20.12
CA GLU A 302 2.98 -6.60 -18.70
C GLU A 302 1.70 -6.08 -18.04
N ILE A 303 1.43 -6.54 -16.82
CA ILE A 303 0.25 -6.15 -16.05
C ILE A 303 0.70 -5.64 -14.69
N LYS A 304 0.33 -4.41 -14.36
CA LYS A 304 0.68 -3.75 -13.11
C LYS A 304 -0.57 -3.54 -12.25
N LEU A 305 -0.46 -3.82 -10.94
CA LEU A 305 -1.54 -3.72 -9.97
C LEU A 305 -1.20 -2.67 -8.89
N LYS A 306 -2.02 -1.62 -8.81
CA LYS A 306 -1.85 -0.45 -7.94
C LYS A 306 -1.75 -0.82 -6.46
N SER A 307 -0.68 -0.37 -5.81
CA SER A 307 -0.58 -0.33 -4.34
C SER A 307 -1.31 0.90 -3.79
N LYS A 308 -1.77 0.84 -2.54
CA LYS A 308 -2.40 1.96 -1.80
C LYS A 308 -1.50 3.20 -1.70
N SER A 309 -0.19 3.05 -1.95
CA SER A 309 0.74 4.18 -2.08
C SER A 309 0.64 4.92 -3.43
N GLY A 310 0.20 4.26 -4.50
CA GLY A 310 0.24 4.75 -5.89
C GLY A 310 1.28 4.05 -6.78
N ILE A 311 2.11 3.14 -6.23
CA ILE A 311 3.06 2.33 -7.03
C ILE A 311 2.28 1.28 -7.83
N MET A 312 2.51 1.22 -9.14
CA MET A 312 1.95 0.20 -10.02
C MET A 312 2.93 -0.98 -10.10
N HIS A 313 2.74 -2.01 -9.26
CA HIS A 313 3.66 -3.15 -9.18
C HIS A 313 3.39 -4.19 -10.25
N ASP A 314 4.44 -4.78 -10.85
CA ASP A 314 4.27 -5.85 -11.84
C ASP A 314 3.70 -7.14 -11.21
N SER A 315 2.80 -7.83 -11.92
CA SER A 315 2.20 -9.07 -11.43
C SER A 315 3.23 -10.16 -11.14
N ARG A 316 4.28 -10.29 -11.97
CA ARG A 316 5.37 -11.26 -11.76
C ARG A 316 6.27 -10.88 -10.58
N TYR A 317 6.40 -9.58 -10.32
CA TYR A 317 7.09 -9.09 -9.11
C TYR A 317 6.26 -9.37 -7.84
N LEU A 318 4.94 -9.25 -7.89
CA LEU A 318 4.06 -9.62 -6.77
C LEU A 318 4.10 -11.13 -6.50
N GLU A 319 3.95 -11.97 -7.53
CA GLU A 319 3.97 -13.43 -7.37
C GLU A 319 5.34 -14.01 -6.96
N SER A 320 6.45 -13.31 -7.26
CA SER A 320 7.80 -13.69 -6.77
C SER A 320 8.12 -13.15 -5.37
N TRP A 321 7.38 -12.14 -4.90
CA TRP A 321 7.41 -11.72 -3.49
C TRP A 321 6.56 -12.65 -2.61
N GLU A 322 5.36 -12.98 -3.08
CA GLU A 322 4.35 -13.75 -2.34
C GLU A 322 3.36 -14.40 -3.33
N ARG A 323 3.24 -15.73 -3.31
CA ARG A 323 2.37 -16.45 -4.27
C ARG A 323 0.90 -16.10 -4.03
N GLY A 324 0.17 -15.75 -5.08
CA GLY A 324 -1.20 -15.26 -5.04
C GLY A 324 -1.35 -13.77 -4.68
N ALA A 325 -0.27 -13.02 -4.43
CA ALA A 325 -0.38 -11.59 -4.09
C ALA A 325 -0.95 -10.74 -5.25
N ALA A 326 -0.79 -11.17 -6.50
CA ALA A 326 -1.47 -10.53 -7.63
C ALA A 326 -2.98 -10.83 -7.62
N ASP A 327 -3.39 -12.05 -7.26
CA ASP A 327 -4.81 -12.44 -7.15
C ASP A 327 -5.53 -11.75 -5.99
N ILE A 328 -4.89 -11.68 -4.82
CA ILE A 328 -5.40 -10.97 -3.64
C ILE A 328 -5.64 -9.50 -3.95
N ARG A 329 -4.65 -8.82 -4.58
CA ARG A 329 -4.78 -7.41 -4.96
C ARG A 329 -5.83 -7.17 -6.04
N PHE A 330 -5.92 -8.06 -7.04
CA PHE A 330 -6.93 -8.00 -8.10
C PHE A 330 -8.36 -8.25 -7.59
N ALA A 331 -8.51 -9.03 -6.51
CA ALA A 331 -9.76 -9.21 -5.79
C ALA A 331 -10.13 -7.96 -4.96
N GLU A 332 -9.18 -7.43 -4.17
CA GLU A 332 -9.38 -6.28 -3.28
C GLU A 332 -9.98 -5.07 -4.01
N PHE A 333 -9.54 -4.77 -5.24
CA PHE A 333 -10.07 -3.66 -6.04
C PHE A 333 -11.57 -3.74 -6.36
N ALA A 334 -12.17 -4.93 -6.36
CA ALA A 334 -13.61 -5.12 -6.57
C ALA A 334 -14.39 -5.24 -5.25
N GLY A 335 -13.73 -5.13 -4.09
CA GLY A 335 -14.30 -5.47 -2.78
C GLY A 335 -14.45 -6.97 -2.56
N GLU A 336 -13.93 -7.82 -3.47
CA GLU A 336 -13.85 -9.26 -3.24
C GLU A 336 -12.79 -9.55 -2.18
N ASN A 337 -13.14 -10.36 -1.18
CA ASN A 337 -12.13 -11.11 -0.45
C ASN A 337 -12.39 -12.61 -0.63
N ARG A 338 -11.32 -13.35 -0.84
CA ARG A 338 -11.35 -14.77 -1.13
C ARG A 338 -10.92 -15.50 0.13
N ALA A 339 -11.93 -15.86 0.92
CA ALA A 339 -11.76 -16.84 1.99
C ALA A 339 -11.14 -18.12 1.42
N HIS A 340 -9.83 -18.31 1.61
CA HIS A 340 -9.09 -19.42 1.02
C HIS A 340 -9.54 -20.75 1.64
N ASN A 341 -9.90 -20.74 2.93
CA ASN A 341 -10.66 -21.81 3.55
C ASN A 341 -12.08 -21.33 3.93
N LYS A 342 -13.09 -21.81 3.17
CA LYS A 342 -14.52 -21.56 3.45
C LYS A 342 -15.16 -22.55 4.44
N ALA A 343 -14.42 -23.56 4.89
CA ALA A 343 -14.90 -24.61 5.79
C ALA A 343 -14.62 -24.32 7.29
N LEU A 344 -13.83 -23.28 7.61
CA LEU A 344 -13.62 -22.85 8.99
C LEU A 344 -14.86 -22.10 9.53
N PRO A 345 -15.28 -22.35 10.79
CA PRO A 345 -16.29 -21.53 11.47
C PRO A 345 -15.96 -20.03 11.47
N LEU A 346 -16.98 -19.18 11.30
CA LEU A 346 -16.80 -17.72 11.33
C LEU A 346 -16.40 -17.20 12.72
N ALA A 347 -16.84 -17.89 13.78
CA ALA A 347 -16.41 -17.64 15.15
C ALA A 347 -16.40 -18.94 15.94
N THR A 348 -15.49 -19.06 16.91
CA THR A 348 -15.38 -20.18 17.84
C THR A 348 -15.21 -19.70 19.28
N ILE A 349 -15.53 -20.55 20.26
CA ILE A 349 -15.25 -20.32 21.68
C ILE A 349 -14.45 -21.49 22.28
N ASN A 350 -13.40 -21.19 23.03
CA ASN A 350 -12.62 -22.18 23.76
C ASN A 350 -13.36 -22.67 25.01
N MET A 351 -14.00 -23.83 24.89
CA MET A 351 -14.63 -24.58 25.99
C MET A 351 -13.62 -25.45 26.76
N GLY A 352 -12.41 -25.64 26.21
CA GLY A 352 -11.25 -26.20 26.91
C GLY A 352 -10.62 -25.19 27.87
N GLY A 353 -9.36 -25.39 28.26
CA GLY A 353 -8.67 -24.47 29.18
C GLY A 353 -9.40 -24.32 30.53
N GLN A 354 -9.99 -25.40 31.02
CA GLN A 354 -10.65 -25.50 32.33
C GLN A 354 -9.73 -26.26 33.30
N PRO A 355 -9.78 -26.01 34.62
CA PRO A 355 -9.07 -26.82 35.61
C PRO A 355 -9.40 -28.31 35.46
N ASP A 356 -8.37 -29.16 35.46
CA ASP A 356 -8.52 -30.61 35.27
C ASP A 356 -8.81 -31.40 36.57
N GLY A 357 -8.84 -30.72 37.71
CA GLY A 357 -8.99 -31.32 39.04
C GLY A 357 -7.71 -31.96 39.61
N GLN A 358 -6.61 -31.94 38.86
CA GLN A 358 -5.29 -32.47 39.26
C GLN A 358 -4.23 -31.37 39.40
N GLY A 359 -4.64 -30.09 39.28
CA GLY A 359 -3.77 -28.91 39.40
C GLY A 359 -3.25 -28.38 38.07
N GLY A 360 -3.65 -28.98 36.94
CA GLY A 360 -3.37 -28.50 35.59
C GLY A 360 -4.61 -27.94 34.91
N THR A 361 -4.55 -27.82 33.59
CA THR A 361 -5.65 -27.41 32.73
C THR A 361 -5.90 -28.39 31.59
N THR A 362 -7.18 -28.63 31.32
CA THR A 362 -7.64 -29.33 30.12
C THR A 362 -7.22 -28.59 28.86
N ARG A 363 -6.87 -29.35 27.81
CA ARG A 363 -6.42 -28.80 26.51
C ARG A 363 -7.47 -27.91 25.85
N ASP A 364 -7.01 -27.05 24.94
CA ASP A 364 -7.88 -26.19 24.15
C ASP A 364 -8.87 -27.00 23.30
N ARG A 365 -10.13 -26.56 23.33
CA ARG A 365 -11.21 -27.09 22.47
C ARG A 365 -12.11 -25.95 22.04
N PHE A 366 -11.90 -25.49 20.81
CA PHE A 366 -12.67 -24.42 20.20
C PHE A 366 -13.92 -25.00 19.53
N VAL A 367 -15.11 -24.56 19.92
CA VAL A 367 -16.38 -25.00 19.32
C VAL A 367 -16.98 -23.85 18.51
N SER A 368 -17.50 -24.15 17.31
CA SER A 368 -18.21 -23.18 16.47
C SER A 368 -19.35 -22.50 17.25
N VAL A 369 -19.32 -21.17 17.31
CA VAL A 369 -20.36 -20.37 17.98
C VAL A 369 -21.71 -20.56 17.30
N ASP A 370 -21.72 -20.58 15.97
CA ASP A 370 -22.94 -20.80 15.18
C ASP A 370 -23.59 -22.16 15.50
N PHE A 371 -22.78 -23.23 15.55
CA PHE A 371 -23.25 -24.57 15.95
C PHE A 371 -23.78 -24.59 17.39
N LEU A 372 -23.07 -23.94 18.33
CA LEU A 372 -23.47 -23.84 19.74
C LEU A 372 -24.78 -23.06 19.92
N MET A 373 -24.98 -21.99 19.16
CA MET A 373 -26.20 -21.17 19.18
C MET A 373 -27.39 -21.89 18.55
N GLN A 374 -27.19 -22.61 17.43
CA GLN A 374 -28.24 -23.37 16.75
C GLN A 374 -28.68 -24.61 17.54
N HIS A 375 -27.73 -25.44 17.99
CA HIS A 375 -28.05 -26.75 18.59
C HIS A 375 -28.20 -26.72 20.11
N ALA A 376 -27.69 -25.70 20.81
CA ALA A 376 -27.84 -25.55 22.26
C ALA A 376 -28.10 -24.09 22.69
N PRO A 377 -29.15 -23.41 22.16
CA PRO A 377 -29.41 -21.98 22.39
C PRO A 377 -29.59 -21.58 23.86
N ASN A 378 -29.91 -22.54 24.73
CA ASN A 378 -30.17 -22.38 26.15
C ASN A 378 -29.02 -22.88 27.05
N SER A 379 -27.87 -23.28 26.49
CA SER A 379 -26.71 -23.64 27.32
C SER A 379 -26.16 -22.42 28.07
N PRO A 380 -25.52 -22.59 29.24
CA PRO A 380 -24.89 -21.48 29.97
C PRO A 380 -23.87 -20.71 29.11
N TRP A 381 -23.11 -21.41 28.27
CA TRP A 381 -22.15 -20.82 27.32
C TRP A 381 -22.85 -19.95 26.27
N SER A 382 -23.94 -20.45 25.68
CA SER A 382 -24.73 -19.73 24.67
C SER A 382 -25.40 -18.47 25.25
N GLN A 383 -25.83 -18.54 26.51
CA GLN A 383 -26.44 -17.43 27.24
C GLN A 383 -25.40 -16.39 27.70
N ALA A 384 -24.21 -16.81 28.11
CA ALA A 384 -23.07 -15.92 28.40
C ALA A 384 -22.62 -15.17 27.14
N LEU A 385 -22.40 -15.87 26.03
CA LEU A 385 -22.02 -15.30 24.74
C LEU A 385 -23.01 -14.23 24.24
N LYS A 386 -24.33 -14.49 24.36
CA LYS A 386 -25.38 -13.52 23.97
C LYS A 386 -25.31 -12.19 24.73
N LYS A 387 -24.73 -12.18 25.95
CA LYS A 387 -24.55 -10.96 26.76
C LYS A 387 -23.22 -10.24 26.53
N GLY A 388 -22.27 -10.84 25.83
CA GLY A 388 -20.90 -10.33 25.70
C GLY A 388 -19.90 -10.88 26.72
N GLU A 389 -20.30 -11.87 27.52
CA GLU A 389 -19.41 -12.57 28.47
C GLU A 389 -18.50 -13.57 27.72
N GLN A 390 -17.40 -14.00 28.36
CA GLN A 390 -16.41 -14.96 27.80
C GLN A 390 -15.71 -14.50 26.49
N TRP A 391 -15.68 -13.19 26.21
CA TRP A 391 -15.06 -12.59 25.02
C TRP A 391 -13.57 -12.93 24.83
N ASP A 392 -12.88 -13.24 25.92
CA ASP A 392 -11.48 -13.67 26.00
C ASP A 392 -11.25 -15.07 25.42
N ARG A 393 -12.27 -15.92 25.49
CA ARG A 393 -12.29 -17.28 24.94
C ARG A 393 -12.79 -17.34 23.50
N VAL A 394 -13.29 -16.22 22.95
CA VAL A 394 -13.80 -16.13 21.58
C VAL A 394 -12.67 -15.85 20.60
N GLN A 395 -12.69 -16.55 19.46
CA GLN A 395 -11.92 -16.22 18.28
C GLN A 395 -12.84 -16.03 17.07
N VAL A 396 -12.55 -15.02 16.26
CA VAL A 396 -13.28 -14.68 15.02
C VAL A 396 -12.37 -14.85 13.81
N LEU A 397 -12.94 -15.33 12.70
CA LEU A 397 -12.23 -15.60 11.45
C LEU A 397 -12.09 -14.30 10.64
N ALA A 398 -10.88 -13.99 10.18
CA ALA A 398 -10.58 -12.83 9.35
C ALA A 398 -11.23 -12.93 7.94
N ARG A 399 -11.30 -11.79 7.23
CA ARG A 399 -11.93 -11.70 5.90
C ARG A 399 -11.24 -12.59 4.85
N ASP A 400 -9.98 -12.95 5.09
CA ASP A 400 -9.14 -13.89 4.31
C ASP A 400 -9.49 -15.39 4.48
N GLY A 401 -10.34 -15.74 5.44
CA GLY A 401 -10.72 -17.13 5.75
C GLY A 401 -9.58 -18.03 6.25
N ASN A 402 -8.42 -17.46 6.59
CA ASN A 402 -7.19 -18.18 6.93
C ASN A 402 -6.74 -17.95 8.38
N ARG A 403 -7.09 -16.80 8.98
CA ARG A 403 -6.61 -16.41 10.31
C ARG A 403 -7.73 -16.23 11.33
N TYR A 404 -7.59 -16.86 12.49
CA TYR A 404 -8.38 -16.55 13.67
C TYR A 404 -7.69 -15.49 14.54
N MET A 405 -8.48 -14.58 15.11
CA MET A 405 -8.01 -13.57 16.07
C MET A 405 -9.06 -13.22 17.12
N THR A 406 -8.68 -12.50 18.17
CA THR A 406 -9.65 -12.01 19.17
C THR A 406 -10.59 -10.95 18.57
N PRO A 407 -11.84 -10.83 19.06
CA PRO A 407 -12.82 -9.84 18.59
C PRO A 407 -12.26 -8.42 18.45
N ALA A 408 -11.54 -7.95 19.48
CA ALA A 408 -10.94 -6.61 19.50
C ALA A 408 -9.84 -6.39 18.44
N ARG A 409 -9.09 -7.43 18.07
CA ARG A 409 -8.08 -7.34 17.01
C ARG A 409 -8.75 -7.24 15.63
N LEU A 410 -9.93 -7.81 15.47
CA LEU A 410 -10.71 -7.69 14.24
C LEU A 410 -11.46 -6.35 14.15
N GLU A 411 -12.13 -5.86 15.21
CA GLU A 411 -12.78 -4.53 15.20
C GLU A 411 -11.78 -3.42 14.84
N TYR A 412 -10.53 -3.52 15.33
CA TYR A 412 -9.47 -2.58 15.01
C TYR A 412 -8.91 -2.70 13.58
N SER A 413 -8.82 -3.92 13.02
CA SER A 413 -8.17 -4.12 11.71
C SER A 413 -9.13 -4.10 10.52
N ASP A 414 -10.35 -4.60 10.70
CA ASP A 414 -11.40 -4.69 9.67
C ASP A 414 -12.79 -4.54 10.34
N PRO A 415 -13.20 -3.31 10.70
CA PRO A 415 -14.44 -3.06 11.43
C PRO A 415 -15.70 -3.45 10.65
N GLU A 416 -15.65 -3.42 9.31
CA GLU A 416 -16.76 -3.87 8.47
C GLU A 416 -16.96 -5.38 8.56
N HIS A 417 -15.89 -6.16 8.38
CA HIS A 417 -15.97 -7.62 8.46
C HIS A 417 -16.25 -8.08 9.90
N PHE A 418 -15.70 -7.39 10.89
CA PHE A 418 -16.07 -7.58 12.30
C PHE A 418 -17.59 -7.45 12.49
N ALA A 419 -18.18 -6.34 12.05
CA ALA A 419 -19.63 -6.14 12.16
C ALA A 419 -20.43 -7.20 11.40
N GLN A 420 -20.01 -7.57 10.18
CA GLN A 420 -20.67 -8.62 9.38
C GLN A 420 -20.61 -10.00 10.05
N VAL A 421 -19.45 -10.41 10.56
CA VAL A 421 -19.27 -11.69 11.27
C VAL A 421 -20.09 -11.71 12.55
N MET A 422 -19.95 -10.70 13.42
CA MET A 422 -20.59 -10.66 14.74
C MET A 422 -22.13 -10.72 14.62
N ASN A 423 -22.71 -9.92 13.70
CA ASN A 423 -24.14 -10.02 13.38
C ASN A 423 -24.53 -11.43 12.88
N ARG A 424 -23.74 -12.02 11.97
CA ARG A 424 -24.03 -13.32 11.36
C ARG A 424 -23.94 -14.50 12.33
N VAL A 425 -23.06 -14.45 13.34
CA VAL A 425 -22.96 -15.49 14.38
C VAL A 425 -23.78 -15.18 15.65
N GLY A 426 -24.52 -14.07 15.68
CA GLY A 426 -25.37 -13.67 16.82
C GLY A 426 -24.59 -13.25 18.07
N LEU A 427 -23.39 -12.67 17.90
CA LEU A 427 -22.58 -12.13 19.01
C LEU A 427 -22.66 -10.60 19.09
N PRO A 428 -22.66 -10.01 20.30
CA PRO A 428 -22.74 -8.56 20.46
C PRO A 428 -21.40 -7.88 20.17
N HIS A 429 -21.46 -6.76 19.43
CA HIS A 429 -20.30 -5.93 19.07
C HIS A 429 -19.48 -5.43 20.28
N SER A 430 -20.07 -5.39 21.48
CA SER A 430 -19.39 -5.02 22.72
C SER A 430 -18.14 -5.86 23.03
N MET A 431 -18.05 -7.10 22.52
CA MET A 431 -16.86 -7.95 22.65
C MET A 431 -15.62 -7.37 21.97
N GLY A 432 -15.77 -6.58 20.90
CA GLY A 432 -14.64 -5.94 20.21
C GLY A 432 -13.96 -4.85 21.05
N ARG A 433 -14.68 -4.28 22.02
CA ARG A 433 -14.18 -3.20 22.88
C ARG A 433 -13.51 -3.71 24.16
N GLN A 434 -13.34 -5.03 24.27
CA GLN A 434 -12.74 -5.69 25.44
C GLN A 434 -11.30 -6.10 25.16
N SER A 435 -10.39 -5.81 26.09
CA SER A 435 -9.01 -6.30 26.02
C SER A 435 -8.35 -6.34 27.39
N TYR A 436 -7.55 -7.38 27.65
CA TYR A 436 -6.65 -7.39 28.80
C TYR A 436 -5.48 -6.43 28.62
N ALA A 437 -4.93 -5.98 29.76
CA ALA A 437 -3.65 -5.31 29.81
C ALA A 437 -2.55 -6.18 29.16
N ASN A 438 -1.59 -5.53 28.50
CA ASN A 438 -0.59 -6.21 27.67
C ASN A 438 0.27 -7.25 28.42
N SER A 439 0.48 -7.09 29.74
CA SER A 439 1.16 -8.08 30.59
C SER A 439 0.44 -9.44 30.59
N ILE A 440 -0.81 -9.45 31.07
CA ILE A 440 -1.67 -10.65 31.19
C ILE A 440 -1.92 -11.29 29.81
N LYS A 441 -2.07 -10.45 28.78
CA LYS A 441 -2.40 -10.85 27.41
C LYS A 441 -1.38 -11.83 26.80
N PHE A 442 -0.08 -11.60 26.99
CA PHE A 442 0.95 -12.49 26.44
C PHE A 442 1.08 -13.80 27.22
N GLU A 443 0.82 -13.80 28.54
CA GLU A 443 0.81 -15.01 29.38
C GLU A 443 -0.32 -15.97 28.95
N GLN A 444 -1.52 -15.44 28.72
CA GLN A 444 -2.63 -16.23 28.18
C GLN A 444 -2.33 -16.81 26.80
N PHE A 445 -1.71 -16.03 25.90
CA PHE A 445 -1.34 -16.51 24.56
C PHE A 445 -0.21 -17.57 24.58
N ALA A 446 0.64 -17.56 25.61
CA ALA A 446 1.64 -18.60 25.82
C ALA A 446 1.01 -19.95 26.21
N GLY A 447 -0.10 -19.94 26.95
CA GLY A 447 -0.81 -21.15 27.42
C GLY A 447 -1.66 -21.88 26.37
N GLN A 448 -1.93 -21.27 25.21
CA GLN A 448 -2.73 -21.85 24.12
C GLN A 448 -2.07 -23.10 23.50
N ALA A 449 -2.83 -23.89 22.73
CA ALA A 449 -2.25 -24.94 21.89
C ALA A 449 -1.30 -24.36 20.83
N ALA A 450 -0.25 -25.11 20.44
CA ALA A 450 0.67 -24.68 19.38
C ALA A 450 0.11 -24.93 17.96
N VAL A 451 -0.70 -25.99 17.84
CA VAL A 451 -1.36 -26.41 16.60
C VAL A 451 -2.77 -26.87 16.97
N ILE A 452 -3.77 -26.31 16.30
CA ILE A 452 -5.15 -26.82 16.33
C ILE A 452 -5.57 -27.29 14.94
N VAL A 453 -6.47 -28.25 14.88
CA VAL A 453 -6.92 -28.90 13.64
C VAL A 453 -8.45 -28.90 13.58
N ALA A 454 -8.99 -28.51 12.43
CA ALA A 454 -10.43 -28.49 12.19
C ALA A 454 -11.01 -29.91 12.03
N ASN A 455 -12.02 -30.23 12.83
CA ASN A 455 -12.71 -31.52 12.90
C ASN A 455 -14.23 -31.28 12.79
N GLY A 456 -14.67 -30.72 11.65
CA GLY A 456 -16.05 -30.29 11.44
C GLY A 456 -16.36 -29.03 12.27
N ALA A 457 -17.28 -29.14 13.23
CA ALA A 457 -17.74 -28.01 14.04
C ALA A 457 -16.86 -27.67 15.26
N ASP A 458 -15.81 -28.46 15.57
CA ASP A 458 -14.79 -28.12 16.57
C ASP A 458 -13.37 -28.07 15.99
N LEU A 459 -12.51 -27.24 16.61
CA LEU A 459 -11.06 -27.24 16.41
C LEU A 459 -10.41 -27.82 17.66
N ARG A 460 -9.45 -28.72 17.49
CA ARG A 460 -8.83 -29.50 18.57
C ARG A 460 -7.32 -29.37 18.55
N ASP A 461 -6.69 -29.37 19.73
CA ASP A 461 -5.26 -29.67 19.84
C ASP A 461 -4.97 -30.97 19.06
N ILE A 462 -3.94 -30.96 18.20
CA ILE A 462 -3.52 -32.12 17.40
C ILE A 462 -3.30 -33.39 18.25
N ARG A 463 -2.98 -33.24 19.54
CA ARG A 463 -2.79 -34.32 20.53
C ARG A 463 -4.10 -35.01 20.97
N ASP A 464 -5.26 -34.48 20.61
CA ASP A 464 -6.59 -35.05 20.89
C ASP A 464 -7.12 -35.94 19.74
N LEU A 465 -6.47 -35.91 18.57
CA LEU A 465 -6.91 -36.67 17.40
C LEU A 465 -6.35 -38.10 17.43
N SER A 466 -7.16 -39.07 16.97
CA SER A 466 -6.71 -40.43 16.74
C SER A 466 -5.73 -40.51 15.57
N SER A 467 -4.83 -41.49 15.57
CA SER A 467 -3.85 -41.72 14.49
C SER A 467 -4.50 -41.82 13.10
N GLU A 468 -5.70 -42.41 13.03
CA GLU A 468 -6.50 -42.49 11.82
C GLU A 468 -6.98 -41.11 11.34
N LYS A 469 -7.53 -40.27 12.23
CA LYS A 469 -7.91 -38.90 11.89
C LYS A 469 -6.71 -38.04 11.49
N LEU A 470 -5.55 -38.23 12.13
CA LEU A 470 -4.33 -37.56 11.72
C LEU A 470 -3.94 -37.92 10.28
N GLN A 471 -4.03 -39.19 9.89
CA GLN A 471 -3.76 -39.62 8.51
C GLN A 471 -4.82 -39.13 7.49
N GLN A 472 -6.10 -39.05 7.89
CA GLN A 472 -7.20 -38.71 6.99
C GLN A 472 -7.51 -37.20 6.89
N GLN A 473 -7.18 -36.39 7.90
CA GLN A 473 -7.68 -35.00 8.04
C GLN A 473 -6.59 -33.92 8.04
N LEU A 474 -5.30 -34.26 8.16
CA LEU A 474 -4.18 -33.31 8.10
C LEU A 474 -3.93 -32.77 6.67
N THR A 475 -4.85 -31.95 6.18
CA THR A 475 -4.61 -31.06 5.04
C THR A 475 -4.12 -29.69 5.52
N GLU A 476 -3.33 -29.00 4.70
CA GLU A 476 -2.77 -27.68 5.01
C GLU A 476 -3.85 -26.61 5.29
N ASN A 477 -5.07 -26.82 4.78
CA ASN A 477 -6.22 -25.96 5.04
C ASN A 477 -6.83 -26.19 6.43
N ASN A 478 -6.82 -27.44 6.93
CA ASN A 478 -7.45 -27.83 8.20
C ASN A 478 -6.53 -27.59 9.41
N VAL A 479 -5.22 -27.50 9.18
CA VAL A 479 -4.20 -27.25 10.21
C VAL A 479 -4.03 -25.74 10.44
N LEU A 480 -4.08 -25.33 11.69
CA LEU A 480 -3.96 -23.95 12.16
C LEU A 480 -2.82 -23.85 13.19
N ILE A 481 -1.91 -22.90 13.00
CA ILE A 481 -0.65 -22.75 13.75
C ILE A 481 -0.67 -21.47 14.57
N ALA A 482 -0.24 -21.51 15.83
CA ALA A 482 -0.19 -20.34 16.70
C ALA A 482 0.90 -19.36 16.26
N ASP A 483 0.50 -18.17 15.81
CA ASP A 483 1.39 -17.16 15.25
C ASP A 483 2.36 -16.59 16.30
N ARG A 484 3.63 -16.39 15.91
CA ARG A 484 4.66 -15.72 16.71
C ARG A 484 5.11 -14.41 16.06
N ASN A 485 5.47 -13.42 16.86
CA ASN A 485 6.08 -12.16 16.39
C ASN A 485 7.58 -12.34 16.12
N GLU A 486 8.23 -11.28 15.64
CA GLU A 486 9.68 -11.24 15.36
C GLU A 486 10.55 -11.54 16.60
N LYS A 487 10.02 -11.36 17.82
CA LYS A 487 10.68 -11.71 19.09
C LYS A 487 10.38 -13.15 19.55
N GLY A 488 9.77 -13.97 18.71
CA GLY A 488 9.35 -15.34 19.01
C GLY A 488 8.16 -15.48 19.96
N GLN A 489 7.54 -14.38 20.39
CA GLN A 489 6.41 -14.39 21.34
C GLN A 489 5.09 -14.64 20.59
N ARG A 490 4.18 -15.45 21.16
CA ARG A 490 2.88 -15.72 20.53
C ARG A 490 1.97 -14.50 20.51
N THR A 491 1.21 -14.32 19.43
CA THR A 491 0.40 -13.10 19.21
C THR A 491 -1.11 -13.29 19.44
N GLY A 492 -1.53 -14.49 19.88
CA GLY A 492 -2.93 -14.83 20.17
C GLY A 492 -3.80 -15.04 18.93
N THR A 493 -3.17 -15.30 17.79
CA THR A 493 -3.81 -15.59 16.51
C THR A 493 -3.35 -16.95 15.99
N TYR A 494 -4.21 -17.61 15.24
CA TYR A 494 -3.88 -18.85 14.54
C TYR A 494 -4.00 -18.61 13.03
N THR A 495 -2.96 -18.95 12.26
CA THR A 495 -2.95 -18.87 10.79
C THR A 495 -2.91 -20.29 10.19
N SER A 496 -3.60 -20.51 9.06
CA SER A 496 -3.61 -21.80 8.37
C SER A 496 -2.22 -22.23 7.88
N ALA A 497 -1.94 -23.54 7.87
CA ALA A 497 -0.68 -24.07 7.33
C ALA A 497 -0.56 -23.82 5.81
N ALA A 498 -1.69 -23.67 5.12
CA ALA A 498 -1.76 -23.22 3.73
C ALA A 498 -1.17 -21.80 3.54
N GLU A 499 -1.43 -20.86 4.45
CA GLU A 499 -0.77 -19.54 4.42
C GLU A 499 0.71 -19.60 4.74
N TYR A 500 1.12 -20.40 5.73
CA TYR A 500 2.55 -20.62 6.00
C TYR A 500 3.30 -21.13 4.76
N LYS A 501 2.65 -22.00 3.96
CA LYS A 501 3.15 -22.46 2.66
C LYS A 501 3.10 -21.41 1.56
N ARG A 502 2.03 -20.62 1.48
CA ARG A 502 1.85 -19.57 0.46
C ARG A 502 2.83 -18.41 0.63
N LEU A 503 3.06 -18.02 1.89
CA LEU A 503 4.01 -17.00 2.32
C LEU A 503 5.46 -17.52 2.45
N LEU A 504 5.67 -18.83 2.33
CA LEU A 504 6.97 -19.53 2.44
C LEU A 504 7.69 -19.26 3.77
N ILE A 505 6.93 -19.22 4.87
CA ILE A 505 7.40 -18.88 6.23
C ILE A 505 7.81 -20.13 7.02
N LYS A 506 8.93 -20.03 7.77
CA LYS A 506 9.40 -21.06 8.71
C LYS A 506 8.31 -21.37 9.76
N LEU A 507 8.03 -22.66 10.00
CA LEU A 507 7.16 -23.09 11.10
C LEU A 507 7.79 -22.75 12.48
N PRO A 508 6.99 -22.33 13.48
CA PRO A 508 7.40 -22.33 14.88
C PRO A 508 7.91 -23.71 15.30
N ASP A 509 8.99 -23.77 16.08
CA ASP A 509 9.64 -25.03 16.43
C ASP A 509 8.72 -25.97 17.22
N ASP A 510 7.84 -25.43 18.07
CA ASP A 510 6.81 -26.18 18.80
C ASP A 510 5.65 -26.69 17.90
N ALA A 511 5.34 -25.99 16.82
CA ALA A 511 4.34 -26.44 15.84
C ALA A 511 4.90 -27.52 14.91
N ALA A 512 6.13 -27.34 14.44
CA ALA A 512 6.85 -28.30 13.60
C ALA A 512 7.04 -29.65 14.33
N GLN A 513 7.45 -29.62 15.60
CA GLN A 513 7.60 -30.83 16.43
C GLN A 513 6.29 -31.63 16.54
N LEU A 514 5.15 -30.96 16.72
CA LEU A 514 3.85 -31.63 16.80
C LEU A 514 3.37 -32.20 15.46
N LEU A 515 3.62 -31.48 14.36
CA LEU A 515 3.34 -31.94 13.00
C LEU A 515 4.30 -33.04 12.53
N ARG A 516 5.43 -33.25 13.24
CA ARG A 516 6.56 -34.12 12.84
C ARG A 516 7.21 -33.70 11.52
N GLU A 517 7.17 -32.41 11.24
CA GLU A 517 7.69 -31.79 10.02
C GLU A 517 8.97 -31.01 10.33
N PRO A 518 9.90 -30.84 9.37
CA PRO A 518 11.05 -29.98 9.57
C PRO A 518 10.60 -28.51 9.57
N THR A 519 11.25 -27.67 10.37
CA THR A 519 10.78 -26.30 10.61
C THR A 519 10.89 -25.42 9.37
N ASP A 520 11.80 -25.76 8.45
CA ASP A 520 12.03 -25.13 7.16
C ASP A 520 11.15 -25.68 6.02
N LYS A 521 10.20 -26.59 6.30
CA LYS A 521 9.32 -27.26 5.30
C LYS A 521 8.79 -26.34 4.19
N TYR A 522 8.37 -25.13 4.55
CA TYR A 522 7.80 -24.16 3.63
C TYR A 522 8.78 -23.06 3.18
N SER A 523 9.91 -22.88 3.89
CA SER A 523 10.85 -21.79 3.64
C SER A 523 12.13 -22.19 2.91
N ARG A 524 12.36 -23.49 2.66
CA ARG A 524 13.56 -23.99 1.94
C ARG A 524 13.77 -23.32 0.59
N ASP A 525 12.72 -23.23 -0.20
CA ASP A 525 12.77 -22.72 -1.57
C ASP A 525 12.51 -21.20 -1.64
N PHE A 526 12.55 -20.49 -0.49
CA PHE A 526 12.33 -19.04 -0.44
C PHE A 526 13.57 -18.26 -0.89
N VAL A 527 13.79 -18.24 -2.20
CA VAL A 527 14.68 -17.27 -2.85
C VAL A 527 13.91 -15.95 -2.96
N ARG A 528 14.14 -15.03 -2.02
CA ARG A 528 13.65 -13.65 -2.16
C ARG A 528 14.29 -13.04 -3.41
N PRO A 529 13.54 -12.37 -4.31
CA PRO A 529 14.14 -11.71 -5.46
C PRO A 529 15.16 -10.66 -5.02
N ASP A 530 16.25 -10.57 -5.78
CA ASP A 530 17.37 -9.65 -5.50
C ASP A 530 16.91 -8.19 -5.33
N PRO A 531 17.66 -7.36 -4.57
CA PRO A 531 17.31 -5.96 -4.34
C PRO A 531 17.31 -5.15 -5.64
N VAL A 532 16.11 -5.04 -6.21
CA VAL A 532 15.82 -4.47 -7.53
C VAL A 532 16.46 -3.09 -7.74
N VAL A 533 17.08 -2.91 -8.92
CA VAL A 533 17.58 -1.60 -9.39
C VAL A 533 16.47 -0.56 -9.29
N ARG A 534 16.75 0.56 -8.62
CA ARG A 534 15.74 1.59 -8.31
C ARG A 534 15.30 2.33 -9.57
N PRO A 535 14.10 2.94 -9.58
CA PRO A 535 13.65 3.75 -10.71
C PRO A 535 14.56 4.97 -10.96
N ILE A 536 15.26 5.44 -9.93
CA ILE A 536 16.27 6.51 -10.00
C ILE A 536 17.47 6.10 -9.14
N VAL A 537 18.69 6.29 -9.65
CA VAL A 537 19.97 5.88 -9.04
C VAL A 537 21.04 6.97 -9.22
N ASP A 538 22.01 7.05 -8.30
CA ASP A 538 23.14 7.98 -8.43
C ASP A 538 24.18 7.44 -9.43
N SER A 539 24.04 7.84 -10.69
CA SER A 539 24.90 7.45 -11.81
C SER A 539 26.40 7.67 -11.58
N ARG A 540 26.80 8.53 -10.62
CA ARG A 540 28.19 8.69 -10.18
C ARG A 540 28.89 7.38 -9.78
N ARG A 541 28.17 6.39 -9.24
CA ARG A 541 28.74 5.09 -8.82
C ARG A 541 28.62 3.96 -9.86
N ASN A 542 27.93 4.18 -10.99
CA ASN A 542 27.69 3.10 -11.95
C ASN A 542 28.95 2.67 -12.73
N TYR A 543 30.01 3.48 -12.77
CA TYR A 543 31.27 3.14 -13.43
C TYR A 543 32.04 1.99 -12.78
N GLU A 544 31.89 1.78 -11.46
CA GLU A 544 32.58 0.70 -10.75
C GLU A 544 31.89 -0.67 -10.94
N ASN A 545 30.62 -0.67 -11.37
CA ASN A 545 29.76 -1.86 -11.44
C ASN A 545 29.49 -2.35 -12.87
N ARG A 546 30.42 -2.09 -13.80
CA ARG A 546 30.51 -2.91 -15.02
C ARG A 546 30.83 -4.34 -14.59
N GLN A 547 29.86 -5.25 -14.75
CA GLN A 547 30.15 -6.68 -14.68
C GLN A 547 31.36 -6.99 -15.57
N ARG A 548 32.39 -7.64 -15.02
CA ARG A 548 33.41 -8.27 -15.86
C ARG A 548 32.68 -9.32 -16.69
N GLY A 549 32.53 -9.06 -17.98
CA GLY A 549 31.92 -10.01 -18.90
C GLY A 549 32.62 -11.36 -18.75
N GLN A 550 31.83 -12.44 -18.66
CA GLN A 550 32.38 -13.79 -18.58
C GLN A 550 33.21 -14.03 -19.84
N SER A 551 34.54 -14.08 -19.67
CA SER A 551 35.46 -14.37 -20.76
C SER A 551 35.19 -15.79 -21.26
N ILE A 552 34.61 -15.89 -22.46
CA ILE A 552 34.38 -17.17 -23.14
C ILE A 552 35.73 -17.71 -23.63
N ASN A 553 36.52 -18.22 -22.70
CA ASN A 553 37.69 -19.03 -23.00
C ASN A 553 37.20 -20.48 -23.13
N GLY A 554 36.71 -20.83 -24.32
CA GLY A 554 36.40 -22.21 -24.65
C GLY A 554 37.66 -22.97 -25.06
N LEU A 555 37.93 -24.09 -24.38
CA LEU A 555 38.68 -25.26 -24.85
C LEU A 555 38.29 -26.47 -23.99
#